data_AF-Q5LUX4-F1
#
_entry.id   AF-Q5LUX4-F1
#
_cell.length_a   1.000
_cell.length_b   1.000
_cell.length_c   1.000
_cell.angle_alpha   90.00
_cell.angle_beta   90.00
_cell.angle_gamma   90.00
#
_symmetry.space_group_name_H-M   'P 1'
#
loop_
_entity.id
_entity.type
_entity.pdbx_description
1 polymer ?
#
loop_
_entity_poly.entity_id
_entity_poly.type
_entity_poly.pdbx_seq_one_letter_code
_entity_poly.pdbx_strand_id
1 'polypeptide(L)'
;MARSIDDAVFDPGGAVEAQLGWTLGPRYSVASYRSAAAILAQRAPGELAAILRILDAFTISRTEIRSPGGNRMSATTRFADLAAAEGFHQEVRIEADLTVRLREGKGENAPEIDRILRADYIHNHLVDFWRGRVAFDYEWNSKDQTYDRDLYAFRSFFEAGVIDVGVIVTRALPPEFFQSLGYCLDKDGNETASTVAAKFGASTTGTHKLLSRIAAGRSGGCPVLVFGIRPGNITPD
;
A
#
# COMPACT_ATOMS: atom_id res chain seq x y z
N MET A 1 17.95 -27.52 -6.29
CA MET A 1 16.96 -26.68 -6.99
C MET A 1 17.09 -25.26 -6.46
N ALA A 2 17.36 -24.29 -7.32
CA ALA A 2 17.33 -22.87 -6.92
C ALA A 2 15.86 -22.41 -6.93
N ARG A 3 15.42 -21.76 -5.84
CA ARG A 3 14.10 -21.13 -5.79
C ARG A 3 14.19 -19.74 -6.45
N SER A 4 13.15 -19.32 -7.17
CA SER A 4 13.07 -17.93 -7.60
C SER A 4 12.86 -17.02 -6.37
N ILE A 5 13.17 -15.73 -6.51
CA ILE A 5 12.92 -14.79 -5.41
C ILE A 5 11.42 -14.72 -5.10
N ASP A 6 10.56 -14.82 -6.11
CA ASP A 6 9.11 -14.80 -5.93
C ASP A 6 8.63 -16.00 -5.11
N ASP A 7 9.15 -17.21 -5.38
CA ASP A 7 8.85 -18.44 -4.64
C ASP A 7 9.46 -18.48 -3.23
N ALA A 8 10.49 -17.66 -2.98
CA ALA A 8 11.18 -17.62 -1.70
C ALA A 8 10.65 -16.53 -0.77
N VAL A 9 10.01 -15.50 -1.33
CA VAL A 9 9.72 -14.25 -0.62
C VAL A 9 8.23 -14.05 -0.38
N PHE A 10 7.37 -14.36 -1.35
CA PHE A 10 5.94 -14.17 -1.22
C PHE A 10 5.24 -15.44 -0.77
N ASP A 11 4.15 -15.27 -0.01
CA ASP A 11 3.34 -16.39 0.45
C ASP A 11 2.58 -17.02 -0.74
N PRO A 12 2.37 -18.36 -0.75
CA PRO A 12 1.66 -19.03 -1.84
C PRO A 12 0.25 -18.48 -2.06
N GLY A 13 -0.08 -18.13 -3.30
CA GLY A 13 -1.34 -17.45 -3.65
C GLY A 13 -2.60 -18.15 -3.12
N GLY A 14 -2.72 -19.47 -3.30
CA GLY A 14 -3.90 -20.21 -2.80
C GLY A 14 -4.06 -20.18 -1.28
N ALA A 15 -2.96 -20.10 -0.52
CA ALA A 15 -3.02 -19.94 0.93
C ALA A 15 -3.45 -18.52 1.32
N VAL A 16 -2.96 -17.51 0.60
CA VAL A 16 -3.35 -16.11 0.77
C VAL A 16 -4.84 -15.93 0.49
N GLU A 17 -5.34 -16.47 -0.62
CA GLU A 17 -6.76 -16.37 -0.98
C GLU A 17 -7.67 -17.02 0.07
N ALA A 18 -7.28 -18.19 0.58
CA ALA A 18 -8.03 -18.87 1.64
C ALA A 18 -8.06 -18.05 2.95
N GLN A 19 -6.93 -17.47 3.35
CA GLN A 19 -6.84 -16.63 4.57
C GLN A 19 -7.72 -15.38 4.49
N LEU A 20 -7.87 -14.82 3.30
CA LEU A 20 -8.66 -13.61 3.08
C LEU A 20 -10.13 -13.89 2.76
N GLY A 21 -10.53 -15.15 2.53
CA GLY A 21 -11.86 -15.48 2.00
C GLY A 21 -12.08 -14.83 0.63
N TRP A 22 -11.07 -14.90 -0.24
CA TRP A 22 -10.93 -14.03 -1.40
C TRP A 22 -11.94 -14.29 -2.51
N THR A 23 -12.73 -13.28 -2.85
CA THR A 23 -13.75 -13.32 -3.92
C THR A 23 -13.54 -12.27 -5.02
N LEU A 24 -12.58 -11.36 -4.84
CA LEU A 24 -12.38 -10.18 -5.70
C LEU A 24 -11.34 -10.41 -6.81
N GLY A 25 -11.00 -11.67 -7.11
CA GLY A 25 -9.96 -12.05 -8.08
C GLY A 25 -10.06 -11.38 -9.47
N PRO A 26 -11.25 -11.25 -10.09
CA PRO A 26 -11.36 -10.56 -11.38
C PRO A 26 -11.00 -9.06 -11.31
N ARG A 27 -11.15 -8.44 -10.14
CA ARG A 27 -10.94 -7.01 -9.91
C ARG A 27 -9.58 -6.69 -9.29
N TYR A 28 -8.99 -7.64 -8.58
CA TYR A 28 -7.72 -7.44 -7.89
C TYR A 28 -6.82 -8.69 -7.95
N SER A 29 -5.52 -8.49 -8.14
CA SER A 29 -4.51 -9.45 -7.75
C SER A 29 -4.16 -9.28 -6.28
N VAL A 30 -3.71 -10.34 -5.61
CA VAL A 30 -3.21 -10.27 -4.25
C VAL A 30 -1.81 -10.87 -4.15
N ALA A 31 -0.95 -10.23 -3.37
CA ALA A 31 0.36 -10.77 -2.99
C ALA A 31 0.60 -10.49 -1.50
N SER A 32 1.11 -11.47 -0.77
CA SER A 32 1.39 -11.36 0.66
C SER A 32 2.87 -11.60 0.90
N TYR A 33 3.49 -10.73 1.69
CA TYR A 33 4.88 -10.81 2.09
C TYR A 33 4.99 -10.97 3.60
N ARG A 34 5.80 -11.95 4.05
CA ARG A 34 5.98 -12.29 5.48
C ARG A 34 4.67 -12.61 6.20
N SER A 35 3.83 -13.41 5.56
CA SER A 35 2.58 -13.87 6.14
C SER A 35 1.62 -12.73 6.50
N ALA A 36 1.69 -11.60 5.77
CA ALA A 36 0.84 -10.43 6.00
C ALA A 36 -0.64 -10.77 6.00
N ALA A 37 -1.11 -11.60 5.06
CA ALA A 37 -2.50 -12.05 5.01
C ALA A 37 -2.91 -12.83 6.27
N ALA A 38 -2.06 -13.76 6.75
CA ALA A 38 -2.32 -14.53 7.95
C ALA A 38 -2.34 -13.65 9.21
N ILE A 39 -1.38 -12.73 9.34
CA ILE A 39 -1.29 -11.80 10.47
C ILE A 39 -2.52 -10.89 10.48
N LEU A 40 -2.89 -10.31 9.34
CA LEU A 40 -4.07 -9.45 9.21
C LEU A 40 -5.35 -10.20 9.58
N ALA A 41 -5.56 -11.40 9.02
CA ALA A 41 -6.74 -12.21 9.29
C ALA A 41 -6.86 -12.61 10.77
N GLN A 42 -5.75 -12.88 11.45
CA GLN A 42 -5.78 -13.34 12.83
C GLN A 42 -5.73 -12.21 13.87
N ARG A 43 -4.98 -11.14 13.62
CA ARG A 43 -4.73 -10.06 14.59
C ARG A 43 -5.68 -8.89 14.43
N ALA A 44 -6.19 -8.66 13.21
CA ALA A 44 -7.01 -7.52 12.86
C ALA A 44 -8.17 -7.91 11.90
N PRO A 45 -9.03 -8.89 12.27
CA PRO A 45 -10.11 -9.37 11.42
C PRO A 45 -11.16 -8.29 11.11
N GLY A 46 -11.35 -7.31 12.00
CA GLY A 46 -12.28 -6.18 11.78
C GLY A 46 -11.77 -5.24 10.69
N GLU A 47 -10.49 -4.93 10.72
CA GLU A 47 -9.79 -4.13 9.70
C GLU A 47 -9.73 -4.87 8.37
N LEU A 48 -9.50 -6.19 8.37
CA LEU A 48 -9.59 -7.02 7.17
C LEU A 48 -10.98 -6.90 6.52
N ALA A 49 -12.04 -7.11 7.30
CA ALA A 49 -13.40 -7.02 6.79
C ALA A 49 -13.73 -5.63 6.24
N ALA A 50 -13.23 -4.57 6.90
CA ALA A 50 -13.34 -3.19 6.42
C ALA A 50 -12.62 -2.99 5.08
N ILE A 51 -11.36 -3.41 4.96
CA ILE A 51 -10.58 -3.33 3.72
C ILE A 51 -11.30 -4.05 2.58
N LEU A 52 -11.81 -5.27 2.82
CA LEU A 52 -12.53 -6.02 1.78
C LEU A 52 -13.80 -5.32 1.32
N ARG A 53 -14.55 -4.66 2.23
CA ARG A 53 -15.72 -3.82 1.84
C ARG A 53 -15.31 -2.59 1.02
N ILE A 54 -14.21 -1.94 1.37
CA ILE A 54 -13.66 -0.81 0.59
C ILE A 54 -13.32 -1.29 -0.83
N LEU A 55 -12.58 -2.40 -0.96
CA LEU A 55 -12.18 -2.95 -2.25
C LEU A 55 -13.40 -3.39 -3.09
N ASP A 56 -14.40 -3.99 -2.46
CA ASP A 56 -15.62 -4.39 -3.15
C ASP A 56 -16.42 -3.16 -3.65
N ALA A 57 -16.53 -2.10 -2.85
CA ALA A 57 -17.23 -0.88 -3.25
C ALA A 57 -16.46 -0.02 -4.28
N PHE A 58 -15.12 -0.12 -4.32
CA PHE A 58 -14.28 0.80 -5.08
C PHE A 58 -14.12 0.43 -6.56
N THR A 59 -14.67 1.25 -7.46
CA THR A 59 -14.47 1.13 -8.90
C THR A 59 -13.78 2.36 -9.49
N ILE A 60 -13.27 2.25 -10.71
CA ILE A 60 -12.72 3.36 -11.49
C ILE A 60 -13.34 3.32 -12.88
N SER A 61 -13.87 4.42 -13.38
CA SER A 61 -14.42 4.49 -14.74
C SER A 61 -13.34 4.69 -15.80
N ARG A 62 -13.62 4.32 -17.06
CA ARG A 62 -12.73 4.63 -18.18
C ARG A 62 -12.49 6.13 -18.31
N THR A 63 -13.53 6.95 -18.18
CA THR A 63 -13.42 8.41 -18.17
C THR A 63 -12.42 8.90 -17.14
N GLU A 64 -12.49 8.43 -15.89
CA GLU A 64 -11.54 8.83 -14.84
C GLU A 64 -10.08 8.52 -15.18
N ILE A 65 -9.82 7.41 -15.89
CA ILE A 65 -8.47 7.07 -16.36
C ILE A 65 -8.02 8.01 -17.48
N ARG A 66 -8.94 8.35 -18.40
CA ARG A 66 -8.68 9.18 -19.58
C ARG A 66 -8.56 10.67 -19.25
N SER A 67 -9.26 11.16 -18.22
CA SER A 67 -9.25 12.57 -17.82
C SER A 67 -7.85 13.08 -17.41
N PRO A 68 -7.62 14.40 -17.41
CA PRO A 68 -6.34 14.98 -17.00
C PRO A 68 -5.97 14.60 -15.56
N GLY A 69 -4.66 14.49 -15.30
CA GLY A 69 -4.16 14.40 -13.91
C GLY A 69 -4.34 15.74 -13.19
N GLY A 70 -4.68 15.69 -11.90
CA GLY A 70 -4.89 16.86 -11.04
C GLY A 70 -4.70 16.49 -9.57
N ASN A 71 -4.83 17.47 -8.65
CA ASN A 71 -4.36 17.33 -7.26
C ASN A 71 -5.00 16.16 -6.50
N ARG A 72 -6.22 15.73 -6.85
CA ARG A 72 -6.77 14.40 -6.55
C ARG A 72 -7.71 13.98 -7.68
N MET A 73 -7.49 12.80 -8.27
CA MET A 73 -8.50 12.18 -9.14
C MET A 73 -9.76 11.90 -8.31
N SER A 74 -10.95 11.96 -8.91
CA SER A 74 -12.22 11.61 -8.26
C SER A 74 -12.19 10.21 -7.63
N ALA A 75 -11.49 9.26 -8.27
CA ALA A 75 -11.24 7.94 -7.72
C ALA A 75 -10.42 7.98 -6.41
N THR A 76 -9.41 8.84 -6.29
CA THR A 76 -8.63 9.00 -5.05
C THR A 76 -9.49 9.54 -3.92
N THR A 77 -10.32 10.57 -4.19
CA THR A 77 -11.27 11.09 -3.20
C THR A 77 -12.28 10.02 -2.79
N ARG A 78 -12.86 9.31 -3.76
CA ARG A 78 -13.82 8.22 -3.50
C ARG A 78 -13.21 7.11 -2.65
N PHE A 79 -11.95 6.73 -2.90
CA PHE A 79 -11.26 5.74 -2.08
C PHE A 79 -11.10 6.22 -0.63
N ALA A 80 -10.71 7.48 -0.44
CA ALA A 80 -10.58 8.10 0.87
C ALA A 80 -11.92 8.17 1.62
N ASP A 81 -13.01 8.50 0.92
CA ASP A 81 -14.37 8.53 1.48
C ASP A 81 -14.83 7.14 1.94
N LEU A 82 -14.57 6.11 1.13
CA LEU A 82 -14.85 4.72 1.50
C LEU A 82 -14.03 4.28 2.73
N ALA A 83 -12.74 4.64 2.78
CA ALA A 83 -11.88 4.35 3.92
C ALA A 83 -12.36 5.05 5.20
N ALA A 84 -12.76 6.32 5.10
CA ALA A 84 -13.30 7.08 6.23
C ALA A 84 -14.64 6.51 6.73
N ALA A 85 -15.52 6.08 5.82
CA ALA A 85 -16.78 5.42 6.18
C ALA A 85 -16.56 4.10 6.93
N GLU A 86 -15.44 3.44 6.66
CA GLU A 86 -14.98 2.23 7.36
C GLU A 86 -14.07 2.53 8.56
N GLY A 87 -14.03 3.79 9.02
CA GLY A 87 -13.39 4.20 10.27
C GLY A 87 -11.86 4.27 10.20
N PHE A 88 -11.26 4.40 9.02
CA PHE A 88 -9.85 4.72 8.91
C PHE A 88 -9.61 6.22 9.09
N HIS A 89 -8.59 6.55 9.89
CA HIS A 89 -8.05 7.91 9.98
C HIS A 89 -7.19 8.20 8.76
N GLN A 90 -7.30 9.40 8.18
CA GLN A 90 -6.56 9.80 6.98
C GLN A 90 -5.29 10.58 7.32
N GLU A 91 -4.27 10.47 6.47
CA GLU A 91 -2.99 11.20 6.53
C GLU A 91 -2.36 11.14 7.93
N VAL A 92 -2.17 9.92 8.44
CA VAL A 92 -1.68 9.70 9.80
C VAL A 92 -0.17 9.74 9.83
N ARG A 93 0.38 10.59 10.71
CA ARG A 93 1.82 10.73 10.94
C ARG A 93 2.23 10.03 12.24
N ILE A 94 3.43 9.46 12.23
CA ILE A 94 4.11 8.98 13.43
C ILE A 94 5.27 9.91 13.81
N GLU A 95 5.42 10.15 15.11
CA GLU A 95 6.50 10.93 15.71
C GLU A 95 6.99 10.17 16.97
N ALA A 96 8.30 10.04 17.14
CA ALA A 96 8.87 9.39 18.33
C ALA A 96 10.32 9.80 18.62
N ASP A 97 10.66 9.93 19.90
CA ASP A 97 12.04 10.05 20.39
C ASP A 97 12.64 8.69 20.70
N LEU A 98 13.96 8.53 20.53
CA LEU A 98 14.70 7.35 21.00
C LEU A 98 15.56 7.71 22.21
N THR A 99 15.26 7.08 23.35
CA THR A 99 16.12 7.14 24.54
C THR A 99 16.86 5.82 24.72
N VAL A 100 18.18 5.86 24.65
CA VAL A 100 19.07 4.72 24.95
C VAL A 100 19.68 4.94 26.34
N ARG A 101 19.57 3.95 27.23
CA ARG A 101 20.13 4.00 28.59
C ARG A 101 21.07 2.81 28.80
N LEU A 102 22.30 3.07 29.21
CA LEU A 102 23.27 2.05 29.54
C LEU A 102 23.32 1.93 31.07
N ARG A 103 23.21 0.71 31.59
CA ARG A 103 23.26 0.43 33.02
C ARG A 103 24.30 -0.63 33.31
N GLU A 104 25.05 -0.43 34.39
CA GLU A 104 26.04 -1.39 34.86
C GLU A 104 25.39 -2.34 35.89
N GLY A 105 25.50 -3.65 35.67
CA GLY A 105 24.96 -4.66 36.57
C GLY A 105 23.53 -5.11 36.23
N LYS A 106 22.94 -5.92 37.11
CA LYS A 106 21.59 -6.52 36.94
C LYS A 106 20.58 -5.88 37.89
N GLY A 107 19.32 -5.82 37.46
CA GLY A 107 18.19 -5.37 38.27
C GLY A 107 17.81 -3.91 38.04
N GLU A 108 16.63 -3.53 38.52
CA GLU A 108 16.04 -2.20 38.30
C GLU A 108 16.86 -1.06 38.94
N ASN A 109 17.62 -1.37 39.99
CA ASN A 109 18.46 -0.41 40.73
C ASN A 109 19.89 -0.27 40.18
N ALA A 110 20.21 -0.95 39.07
CA ALA A 110 21.52 -0.83 38.42
C ALA A 110 21.80 0.64 38.04
N PRO A 111 22.97 1.21 38.41
CA PRO A 111 23.29 2.59 38.10
C PRO A 111 23.32 2.83 36.59
N GLU A 112 22.72 3.93 36.16
CA GLU A 112 22.80 4.41 34.78
C GLU A 112 24.16 5.08 34.58
N ILE A 113 24.93 4.57 33.62
CA ILE A 113 26.29 5.01 33.33
C ILE A 113 26.37 5.91 32.10
N ASP A 114 25.38 5.83 31.21
CA ASP A 114 25.25 6.72 30.06
C ASP A 114 23.79 6.81 29.60
N ARG A 115 23.45 7.93 28.95
CA ARG A 115 22.14 8.20 28.39
C ARG A 115 22.26 9.00 27.11
N ILE A 116 21.67 8.46 26.05
CA ILE A 116 21.57 9.13 24.74
C ILE A 116 20.09 9.42 24.47
N LEU A 117 19.76 10.70 24.29
CA LEU A 117 18.46 11.12 23.76
C LEU A 117 18.63 11.54 22.30
N ARG A 118 17.93 10.84 21.42
CA ARG A 118 17.73 11.26 20.03
C ARG A 118 16.30 11.76 19.92
N ALA A 119 16.14 13.07 20.07
CA ALA A 119 14.86 13.72 19.80
C ALA A 119 14.49 13.55 18.32
N ASP A 120 13.20 13.43 18.05
CA ASP A 120 12.63 13.33 16.72
C ASP A 120 13.25 12.19 15.89
N TYR A 121 13.47 11.05 16.54
CA TYR A 121 14.13 9.89 15.95
C TYR A 121 13.30 9.28 14.81
N ILE A 122 11.98 9.23 14.98
CA ILE A 122 11.03 8.93 13.92
C ILE A 122 10.31 10.24 13.60
N HIS A 123 10.47 10.74 12.37
CA HIS A 123 9.90 12.02 11.95
C HIS A 123 9.28 11.94 10.55
N ASN A 124 8.12 12.58 10.38
CA ASN A 124 7.47 12.81 9.07
C ASN A 124 7.21 11.56 8.22
N HIS A 125 7.09 10.39 8.83
CA HIS A 125 6.51 9.23 8.15
C HIS A 125 5.00 9.31 8.18
N LEU A 126 4.41 9.21 6.99
CA LEU A 126 2.97 9.35 6.76
C LEU A 126 2.45 8.08 6.10
N VAL A 127 1.29 7.62 6.53
CA VAL A 127 0.47 6.63 5.83
C VAL A 127 -0.84 7.28 5.43
N ASP A 128 -1.42 6.86 4.30
CA ASP A 128 -2.65 7.48 3.80
C ASP A 128 -3.81 7.20 4.74
N PHE A 129 -3.92 5.96 5.23
CA PHE A 129 -4.99 5.51 6.10
C PHE A 129 -4.44 4.65 7.24
N TRP A 130 -5.00 4.81 8.44
CA TRP A 130 -4.66 3.97 9.59
C TRP A 130 -5.89 3.61 10.43
N ARG A 131 -5.94 2.36 10.89
CA ARG A 131 -6.94 1.87 11.85
C ARG A 131 -6.36 0.75 12.70
N GLY A 132 -6.45 0.88 14.02
CA GLY A 132 -6.05 -0.17 14.96
C GLY A 132 -4.56 -0.51 14.85
N ARG A 133 -4.23 -1.67 14.27
CA ARG A 133 -2.84 -2.12 14.04
C ARG A 133 -2.51 -2.27 12.55
N VAL A 134 -3.22 -1.55 11.69
CA VAL A 134 -3.09 -1.65 10.22
C VAL A 134 -2.87 -0.27 9.62
N ALA A 135 -1.82 -0.14 8.81
CA ALA A 135 -1.68 0.97 7.86
C ALA A 135 -2.20 0.54 6.49
N PHE A 136 -2.83 1.45 5.76
CA PHE A 136 -3.46 1.19 4.47
C PHE A 136 -3.20 2.35 3.51
N ASP A 137 -2.53 2.08 2.38
CA ASP A 137 -2.18 3.09 1.38
C ASP A 137 -2.85 2.81 0.03
N TYR A 138 -3.13 3.86 -0.75
CA TYR A 138 -3.69 3.77 -2.10
C TYR A 138 -2.87 4.53 -3.12
N GLU A 139 -2.23 3.79 -4.04
CA GLU A 139 -1.30 4.34 -5.01
C GLU A 139 -1.71 4.05 -6.47
N TRP A 140 -2.31 5.03 -7.13
CA TRP A 140 -2.82 4.91 -8.51
C TRP A 140 -1.77 5.22 -9.59
N ASN A 141 -0.95 6.26 -9.39
CA ASN A 141 0.03 6.73 -10.38
C ASN A 141 1.36 7.05 -9.71
N SER A 142 1.85 6.07 -8.94
CA SER A 142 3.11 6.16 -8.22
C SER A 142 4.31 6.26 -9.17
N LYS A 143 5.37 6.91 -8.68
CA LYS A 143 6.73 6.83 -9.22
C LYS A 143 7.54 5.86 -8.37
N ASP A 144 8.70 5.43 -8.86
CA ASP A 144 9.57 4.50 -8.14
C ASP A 144 9.95 5.00 -6.72
N GLN A 145 10.16 6.31 -6.56
CA GLN A 145 10.44 6.95 -5.27
C GLN A 145 9.26 6.91 -4.29
N THR A 146 8.03 6.83 -4.81
CA THR A 146 6.81 6.79 -4.01
C THR A 146 6.77 5.49 -3.20
N TYR A 147 6.90 4.33 -3.86
CA TYR A 147 6.86 3.04 -3.17
C TYR A 147 7.98 2.87 -2.14
N ASP A 148 9.19 3.36 -2.40
CA ASP A 148 10.27 3.30 -1.40
C ASP A 148 9.90 4.10 -0.14
N ARG A 149 9.23 5.26 -0.30
CA ARG A 149 8.75 6.10 0.80
C ARG A 149 7.61 5.42 1.58
N ASP A 150 6.65 4.83 0.89
CA ASP A 150 5.48 4.21 1.52
C ASP A 150 5.92 2.95 2.30
N LEU A 151 6.80 2.12 1.71
CA LEU A 151 7.40 0.97 2.40
C LEU A 151 8.28 1.40 3.58
N TYR A 152 8.97 2.53 3.48
CA TYR A 152 9.73 3.09 4.60
C TYR A 152 8.80 3.60 5.71
N ALA A 153 7.66 4.20 5.37
CA ALA A 153 6.64 4.58 6.34
C ALA A 153 6.08 3.36 7.08
N PHE A 154 5.68 2.31 6.35
CA PHE A 154 5.24 1.04 6.96
C PHE A 154 6.29 0.45 7.90
N ARG A 155 7.57 0.47 7.49
CA ARG A 155 8.67 0.04 8.35
C ARG A 155 8.72 0.84 9.65
N SER A 156 8.67 2.17 9.58
CA SER A 156 8.76 3.05 10.76
C SER A 156 7.58 2.83 11.72
N PHE A 157 6.35 2.73 11.19
CA PHE A 157 5.17 2.42 12.02
C PHE A 157 5.27 1.03 12.67
N PHE A 158 5.80 0.04 11.94
CA PHE A 158 5.97 -1.32 12.46
C PHE A 158 7.06 -1.41 13.52
N GLU A 159 8.23 -0.82 13.29
CA GLU A 159 9.35 -0.81 14.24
C GLU A 159 9.01 -0.05 15.53
N ALA A 160 8.12 0.95 15.45
CA ALA A 160 7.56 1.63 16.62
C ALA A 160 6.45 0.83 17.34
N GLY A 161 6.02 -0.31 16.79
CA GLY A 161 4.96 -1.16 17.36
C GLY A 161 3.54 -0.64 17.13
N VAL A 162 3.34 0.35 16.26
CA VAL A 162 2.05 0.97 15.97
C VAL A 162 1.20 0.09 15.05
N ILE A 163 1.81 -0.58 14.08
CA ILE A 163 1.11 -1.52 13.18
C ILE A 163 1.74 -2.91 13.22
N ASP A 164 0.94 -3.93 12.91
CA ASP A 164 1.39 -5.30 12.66
C ASP A 164 1.54 -5.59 11.16
N VAL A 165 0.76 -4.91 10.31
CA VAL A 165 0.73 -5.11 8.85
C VAL A 165 0.52 -3.79 8.12
N GLY A 166 1.28 -3.57 7.05
CA GLY A 166 0.98 -2.56 6.03
C GLY A 166 0.20 -3.17 4.88
N VAL A 167 -0.84 -2.48 4.41
CA VAL A 167 -1.65 -2.89 3.26
C VAL A 167 -1.54 -1.81 2.20
N ILE A 168 -1.33 -2.17 0.94
CA ILE A 168 -1.23 -1.19 -0.14
C ILE A 168 -2.02 -1.64 -1.37
N VAL A 169 -2.89 -0.75 -1.84
CA VAL A 169 -3.60 -0.91 -3.12
C VAL A 169 -2.82 -0.17 -4.19
N THR A 170 -2.53 -0.86 -5.28
CA THR A 170 -1.92 -0.23 -6.45
C THR A 170 -2.50 -0.80 -7.74
N ARG A 171 -1.83 -0.58 -8.86
CA ARG A 171 -2.34 -0.86 -10.21
C ARG A 171 -1.68 -2.11 -10.80
N ALA A 172 -2.48 -3.07 -11.25
CA ALA A 172 -2.06 -4.27 -11.99
C ALA A 172 -2.75 -4.31 -13.37
N LEU A 173 -2.72 -3.18 -14.07
CA LEU A 173 -3.24 -3.04 -15.43
C LEU A 173 -2.11 -3.22 -16.44
N PRO A 174 -2.28 -4.09 -17.45
CA PRO A 174 -1.23 -4.34 -18.42
C PRO A 174 -1.18 -3.26 -19.52
N PRO A 175 -0.07 -3.09 -20.25
CA PRO A 175 0.07 -2.05 -21.28
C PRO A 175 -1.04 -2.05 -22.34
N GLU A 176 -1.47 -3.22 -22.79
CA GLU A 176 -2.55 -3.39 -23.78
C GLU A 176 -3.89 -2.82 -23.28
N PHE A 177 -4.12 -2.83 -21.96
CA PHE A 177 -5.31 -2.23 -21.37
C PHE A 177 -5.30 -0.71 -21.60
N PHE A 178 -4.19 -0.03 -21.37
CA PHE A 178 -4.10 1.42 -21.62
C PHE A 178 -4.18 1.77 -23.10
N GLN A 179 -3.68 0.90 -23.98
CA GLN A 179 -3.86 1.07 -25.42
C GLN A 179 -5.33 1.00 -25.82
N SER A 180 -6.10 0.11 -25.19
CA SER A 180 -7.54 -0.05 -25.46
C SER A 180 -8.40 1.16 -25.05
N LEU A 181 -7.88 2.07 -24.23
CA LEU A 181 -8.61 3.25 -23.75
C LEU A 181 -8.52 4.47 -24.69
N GLY A 182 -7.74 4.38 -25.78
CA GLY A 182 -7.66 5.42 -26.80
C GLY A 182 -6.99 6.71 -26.32
N TYR A 183 -7.60 7.86 -26.64
CA TYR A 183 -7.07 9.19 -26.36
C TYR A 183 -7.44 9.68 -24.95
N CYS A 184 -6.53 10.44 -24.32
CA CYS A 184 -6.83 11.17 -23.09
C CYS A 184 -7.88 12.25 -23.37
N LEU A 185 -8.64 12.62 -22.35
CA LEU A 185 -9.60 13.72 -22.39
C LEU A 185 -8.97 15.01 -21.84
N ASP A 186 -9.42 16.15 -22.32
CA ASP A 186 -9.18 17.45 -21.69
C ASP A 186 -10.19 17.72 -20.55
N LYS A 187 -10.12 18.90 -19.96
CA LYS A 187 -11.02 19.33 -18.87
C LYS A 187 -12.49 19.45 -19.30
N ASP A 188 -12.74 19.60 -20.60
CA ASP A 188 -14.05 19.80 -21.21
C ASP A 188 -14.61 18.46 -21.75
N GLY A 189 -13.86 17.37 -21.61
CA GLY A 189 -14.25 16.02 -22.04
C GLY A 189 -13.94 15.71 -23.50
N ASN A 190 -13.19 16.55 -24.20
CA ASN A 190 -12.80 16.31 -25.59
C ASN A 190 -11.49 15.51 -25.68
N GLU A 191 -11.35 14.69 -26.72
CA GLU A 191 -10.11 13.95 -26.94
C GLU A 191 -8.93 14.87 -27.24
N THR A 192 -7.80 14.59 -26.60
CA THR A 192 -6.52 15.25 -26.84
C THR A 192 -5.69 14.46 -27.85
N ALA A 193 -4.61 15.05 -28.36
CA ALA A 193 -3.66 14.34 -29.22
C ALA A 193 -2.86 13.23 -28.48
N SER A 194 -2.88 13.20 -27.14
CA SER A 194 -2.12 12.25 -26.33
C SER A 194 -2.94 11.00 -26.03
N THR A 195 -2.37 9.81 -26.21
CA THR A 195 -3.02 8.55 -25.86
C THR A 195 -2.89 8.23 -24.38
N VAL A 196 -3.83 7.44 -23.84
CA VAL A 196 -3.77 6.95 -22.46
C VAL A 196 -2.52 6.07 -22.24
N ALA A 197 -2.14 5.27 -23.24
CA ALA A 197 -0.90 4.50 -23.21
C ALA A 197 0.34 5.39 -23.06
N ALA A 198 0.39 6.55 -23.71
CA ALA A 198 1.49 7.50 -23.55
C ALA A 198 1.50 8.13 -22.15
N LYS A 199 0.32 8.48 -21.62
CA LYS A 199 0.15 8.99 -20.23
C LYS A 199 0.69 8.00 -19.20
N PHE A 200 0.45 6.72 -19.40
CA PHE A 200 0.87 5.63 -18.50
C PHE A 200 2.09 4.85 -19.02
N GLY A 201 2.99 5.53 -19.74
CA GLY A 201 4.22 4.94 -20.26
C GLY A 201 5.20 4.46 -19.18
N ALA A 202 6.43 4.15 -19.60
CA ALA A 202 7.45 3.42 -18.82
C ALA A 202 7.80 4.00 -17.43
N SER A 203 7.54 5.30 -17.21
CA SER A 203 7.78 5.97 -15.92
C SER A 203 6.70 5.70 -14.88
N THR A 204 5.50 5.28 -15.28
CA THR A 204 4.42 4.97 -14.34
C THR A 204 4.65 3.58 -13.75
N THR A 205 4.66 3.50 -12.42
CA THR A 205 4.88 2.24 -11.74
C THR A 205 3.55 1.51 -11.52
N GLY A 206 3.63 0.21 -11.30
CA GLY A 206 2.50 -0.64 -10.97
C GLY A 206 2.97 -1.77 -10.07
N THR A 207 2.08 -2.71 -9.79
CA THR A 207 2.27 -3.80 -8.82
C THR A 207 3.62 -4.50 -8.99
N HIS A 208 4.04 -4.81 -10.23
CA HIS A 208 5.33 -5.49 -10.48
C HIS A 208 6.56 -4.76 -9.92
N LYS A 209 6.60 -3.41 -10.00
CA LYS A 209 7.71 -2.62 -9.44
C LYS A 209 7.64 -2.60 -7.91
N LEU A 210 6.45 -2.47 -7.34
CA LEU A 210 6.26 -2.55 -5.89
C LEU A 210 6.72 -3.91 -5.34
N LEU A 211 6.33 -5.01 -5.97
CA LEU A 211 6.74 -6.36 -5.57
C LEU A 211 8.26 -6.51 -5.64
N SER A 212 8.92 -5.98 -6.68
CA SER A 212 10.39 -5.97 -6.75
C SER A 212 11.03 -5.20 -5.58
N ARG A 213 10.43 -4.10 -5.10
CA ARG A 213 10.93 -3.35 -3.93
C ARG A 213 10.71 -4.12 -2.63
N ILE A 214 9.55 -4.76 -2.47
CA ILE A 214 9.26 -5.61 -1.32
C ILE A 214 10.24 -6.81 -1.28
N ALA A 215 10.49 -7.44 -2.43
CA ALA A 215 11.45 -8.53 -2.57
C ALA A 215 12.88 -8.10 -2.22
N ALA A 216 13.25 -6.84 -2.51
CA ALA A 216 14.50 -6.24 -2.08
C ALA A 216 14.54 -5.85 -0.58
N GLY A 217 13.50 -6.16 0.20
CA GLY A 217 13.45 -5.93 1.65
C GLY A 217 13.17 -4.48 2.05
N ARG A 218 12.59 -3.65 1.16
CA ARG A 218 12.40 -2.21 1.41
C ARG A 218 11.43 -1.89 2.56
N SER A 219 10.55 -2.82 2.94
CA SER A 219 9.69 -2.67 4.13
C SER A 219 10.37 -3.03 5.46
N GLY A 220 11.67 -3.37 5.44
CA GLY A 220 12.42 -3.73 6.65
C GLY A 220 11.81 -4.95 7.34
N GLY A 221 11.31 -4.78 8.56
CA GLY A 221 10.61 -5.79 9.37
C GLY A 221 9.17 -6.08 8.94
N CYS A 222 8.51 -5.08 8.35
CA CYS A 222 7.06 -5.01 8.25
C CYS A 222 6.47 -6.03 7.24
N PRO A 223 5.50 -6.86 7.64
CA PRO A 223 4.65 -7.62 6.72
C PRO A 223 3.82 -6.70 5.83
N VAL A 224 3.75 -7.01 4.54
CA VAL A 224 3.04 -6.19 3.55
C VAL A 224 2.04 -7.03 2.75
N LEU A 225 0.80 -6.59 2.70
CA LEU A 225 -0.24 -7.14 1.81
C LEU A 225 -0.49 -6.18 0.65
N VAL A 226 -0.43 -6.69 -0.58
CA VAL A 226 -0.57 -5.90 -1.79
C VAL A 226 -1.82 -6.30 -2.55
N PHE A 227 -2.65 -5.33 -2.91
CA PHE A 227 -3.77 -5.49 -3.83
C PHE A 227 -3.50 -4.74 -5.14
N GLY A 228 -3.47 -5.44 -6.25
CA GLY A 228 -3.25 -4.85 -7.57
C GLY A 228 -4.54 -4.75 -8.37
N ILE A 229 -5.02 -3.55 -8.67
CA ILE A 229 -6.24 -3.29 -9.45
C ILE A 229 -6.10 -3.89 -10.87
N ARG A 230 -7.02 -4.79 -11.21
CA ARG A 230 -7.13 -5.48 -12.51
C ARG A 230 -8.21 -4.84 -13.39
N PRO A 231 -8.25 -5.19 -14.70
CA PRO A 231 -9.25 -4.66 -15.63
C PRO A 231 -10.71 -4.84 -15.17
N GLY A 232 -11.04 -5.89 -14.42
CA GLY A 232 -12.41 -6.11 -13.92
C GLY A 232 -12.90 -5.02 -12.95
N ASN A 233 -11.99 -4.22 -12.36
CA ASN A 233 -12.37 -3.09 -11.51
C ASN A 233 -12.73 -1.83 -12.30
N ILE A 234 -12.47 -1.84 -13.62
CA ILE A 234 -12.65 -0.68 -14.47
C ILE A 234 -14.01 -0.75 -15.13
N THR A 235 -14.89 0.19 -14.79
CA THR A 235 -16.25 0.22 -15.34
C THR A 235 -16.26 0.95 -16.68
N PRO A 236 -17.18 0.59 -17.59
CA PRO A 236 -17.58 1.49 -18.66
C PRO A 236 -18.02 2.85 -18.13
N ASP A 237 -18.10 3.82 -19.03
CA ASP A 237 -18.70 5.13 -18.75
C ASP A 237 -20.21 5.02 -18.50
#